data_AF-A0A7C5ZM45-F1
#
_entry.id   AF-A0A7C5ZM45-F1
#
_cell.length_a   1.000
_cell.length_b   1.000
_cell.length_c   1.000
_cell.angle_alpha   90.00
_cell.angle_beta   90.00
_cell.angle_gamma   90.00
#
_symmetry.space_group_name_H-M   'P 1'
#
loop_
_entity.id
_entity.type
_entity.pdbx_description
1 polymer ?
#
loop_
_entity_poly.entity_id
_entity_poly.type
_entity_poly.pdbx_seq_one_letter_code
_entity_poly.pdbx_strand_id
1 'polypeptide(L)'
;MTGVFRSLPLTSIRLLPITYRPGSTPSIYQRAQLNRKYVMSLSNDNLLQNHYFEAGLWHTRRQPEGIHWGWESPTCQVRGHFLGHWLSAAAKIWASSGDVEAKAKADRVVAELGRCQQENGGEWVFSIPEKYLDWVARRKVVWAPQYVVHKTLMGLYDAFAFGGNEQALDIMVNAARWFHRWTGQFSREQMNDILDVETGGMLEAWADLYGVTHKEEHLDLVRRYDRPRLFDRLIAGEDALTNQHANTTIPEAHGAARAWEVTGEKRWRDIVEAYWDQAVTKRGYYATGGQNCGEFWTPPNELSARLGDKTQEHCTVYNMMRLADYLLRWTGDVKYADYWERNFYNGILAQQHPTTGMVSYFLPLNAGATKHQTQPDRQEKSHWGSPTDDFWCCHGSLVQAHSAHGASAYFEDDSGLVISQYIPTELKWAWNG
;
A
#
# COMPACT_ATOMS: atom_id res chain seq x y z
N MET A 1 -7.42 -5.70 -24.14
CA MET A 1 -6.45 -4.96 -23.32
C MET A 1 -6.93 -3.54 -23.20
N THR A 2 -7.02 -3.01 -21.97
CA THR A 2 -7.70 -1.75 -21.63
C THR A 2 -6.76 -0.54 -21.49
N GLY A 3 -5.48 -0.67 -21.85
CA GLY A 3 -4.48 0.41 -21.76
C GLY A 3 -3.51 0.46 -22.95
N VAL A 4 -2.80 1.59 -23.05
CA VAL A 4 -1.81 1.91 -24.09
C VAL A 4 -0.46 1.26 -23.78
N PHE A 5 -0.01 1.36 -22.53
CA PHE A 5 1.25 0.75 -22.09
C PHE A 5 1.00 -0.50 -21.27
N ARG A 6 1.85 -1.51 -21.49
CA ARG A 6 1.93 -2.74 -20.70
C ARG A 6 3.16 -2.67 -19.81
N SER A 7 3.01 -3.03 -18.53
CA SER A 7 4.15 -3.16 -17.62
C SER A 7 5.00 -4.35 -18.00
N LEU A 8 6.31 -4.19 -17.89
CA LEU A 8 7.24 -5.32 -17.99
C LEU A 8 7.33 -6.04 -16.64
N PRO A 9 7.54 -7.37 -16.62
CA PRO A 9 7.69 -8.12 -15.38
C PRO A 9 8.83 -7.57 -14.52
N LEU A 10 8.62 -7.42 -13.21
CA LEU A 10 9.68 -6.93 -12.31
C LEU A 10 10.94 -7.82 -12.33
N THR A 11 10.78 -9.11 -12.63
CA THR A 11 11.86 -10.10 -12.81
C THR A 11 12.77 -9.83 -14.01
N SER A 12 12.35 -8.98 -14.94
CA SER A 12 13.16 -8.60 -16.10
C SER A 12 13.98 -7.33 -15.87
N ILE A 13 13.78 -6.63 -14.74
CA ILE A 13 14.39 -5.34 -14.43
C ILE A 13 15.30 -5.46 -13.21
N ARG A 14 16.59 -5.20 -13.39
CA ARG A 14 17.58 -5.24 -12.30
C ARG A 14 18.11 -3.86 -11.99
N LEU A 15 18.01 -3.44 -10.72
CA LEU A 15 18.63 -2.20 -10.24
C LEU A 15 20.16 -2.35 -10.20
N LEU A 16 20.88 -1.37 -10.77
CA LEU A 16 22.34 -1.42 -10.86
C LEU A 16 23.01 -0.93 -9.56
N PRO A 17 24.10 -1.58 -9.12
CA PRO A 17 24.84 -1.20 -7.92
C PRO A 17 25.71 0.04 -8.17
N ILE A 18 25.08 1.21 -8.26
CA ILE A 18 25.80 2.49 -8.29
C ILE A 18 26.07 2.93 -6.86
N THR A 19 27.35 3.12 -6.54
CA THR A 19 27.78 3.64 -5.24
C THR A 19 28.38 5.02 -5.45
N TYR A 20 27.84 6.02 -4.75
CA TYR A 20 28.44 7.35 -4.73
C TYR A 20 29.58 7.42 -3.70
N ARG A 21 30.37 8.48 -3.79
CA ARG A 21 31.50 8.71 -2.86
C ARG A 21 30.98 8.82 -1.41
N PRO A 22 31.77 8.40 -0.40
CA PRO A 22 31.44 8.65 0.99
C PRO A 22 31.11 10.14 1.24
N GLY A 23 30.02 10.42 1.95
CA GLY A 23 29.51 11.78 2.19
C GLY A 23 28.50 12.30 1.16
N SER A 24 28.27 11.58 0.06
CA SER A 24 27.17 11.86 -0.87
C SER A 24 25.82 11.35 -0.34
N THR A 25 24.72 11.89 -0.88
CA THR A 25 23.37 11.32 -0.67
C THR A 25 23.37 9.86 -1.16
N PRO A 26 22.80 8.91 -0.39
CA PRO A 26 22.76 7.51 -0.81
C PRO A 26 22.09 7.34 -2.16
N SER A 27 22.67 6.50 -3.01
CA SER A 27 22.08 6.13 -4.30
C SER A 27 20.78 5.36 -4.13
N ILE A 28 19.98 5.30 -5.20
CA ILE A 28 18.74 4.50 -5.22
C ILE A 28 19.03 3.03 -4.85
N TYR A 29 20.17 2.49 -5.30
CA TYR A 29 20.61 1.15 -4.90
C TYR A 29 20.91 1.04 -3.41
N GLN A 30 21.67 1.98 -2.83
CA GLN A 30 21.95 1.97 -1.39
C GLN A 30 20.67 2.07 -0.55
N ARG A 31 19.68 2.85 -1.02
CA ARG A 31 18.36 2.97 -0.39
C ARG A 31 17.55 1.67 -0.44
N ALA A 32 17.57 0.96 -1.56
CA ALA A 32 17.00 -0.37 -1.66
C ALA A 32 17.71 -1.38 -0.73
N GLN A 33 19.03 -1.30 -0.60
CA GLN A 33 19.79 -2.15 0.32
C GLN A 33 19.50 -1.87 1.79
N LEU A 34 19.32 -0.60 2.18
CA LEU A 34 18.87 -0.23 3.54
C LEU A 34 17.48 -0.82 3.83
N ASN A 35 16.58 -0.73 2.86
CA ASN A 35 15.24 -1.30 2.99
C ASN A 35 15.29 -2.82 3.12
N ARG A 36 16.01 -3.52 2.23
CA ARG A 36 16.22 -4.97 2.33
C ARG A 36 16.78 -5.35 3.69
N LYS A 37 17.81 -4.65 4.17
CA LYS A 37 18.41 -4.91 5.48
C LYS A 37 17.37 -4.81 6.60
N TYR A 38 16.53 -3.79 6.58
CA TYR A 38 15.46 -3.64 7.57
C TYR A 38 14.40 -4.75 7.48
N VAL A 39 13.85 -4.99 6.29
CA VAL A 39 12.87 -6.05 6.02
C VAL A 39 13.39 -7.41 6.51
N MET A 40 14.66 -7.72 6.22
CA MET A 40 15.24 -9.01 6.61
C MET A 40 15.62 -9.09 8.10
N SER A 41 15.78 -7.96 8.80
CA SER A 41 16.14 -7.93 10.22
C SER A 41 15.03 -8.38 11.18
N LEU A 42 13.76 -8.25 10.79
CA LEU A 42 12.61 -8.57 11.63
C LEU A 42 12.40 -10.09 11.70
N SER A 43 12.24 -10.69 12.88
CA SER A 43 12.04 -12.14 12.97
C SER A 43 10.66 -12.57 12.46
N ASN A 44 10.54 -13.81 11.96
CA ASN A 44 9.25 -14.35 11.50
C ASN A 44 8.22 -14.39 12.64
N ASP A 45 8.65 -14.78 13.84
CA ASP A 45 7.76 -14.88 14.99
C ASP A 45 7.17 -13.50 15.33
N ASN A 46 8.00 -12.46 15.42
CA ASN A 46 7.53 -11.12 15.77
C ASN A 46 6.68 -10.47 14.65
N LEU A 47 6.96 -10.78 13.38
CA LEU A 47 6.08 -10.42 12.27
C LEU A 47 4.70 -11.09 12.39
N LEU A 48 4.67 -12.37 12.76
CA LEU A 48 3.44 -13.17 12.90
C LEU A 48 2.75 -12.98 14.26
N GLN A 49 3.30 -12.16 15.16
CA GLN A 49 2.89 -12.13 16.57
C GLN A 49 1.39 -11.98 16.77
N ASN A 50 0.80 -11.03 16.05
CA ASN A 50 -0.60 -10.69 16.20
C ASN A 50 -1.54 -11.72 15.55
N HIS A 51 -1.04 -12.41 14.50
CA HIS A 51 -1.75 -13.51 13.86
C HIS A 51 -1.73 -14.75 14.76
N TYR A 52 -0.59 -15.05 15.38
CA TYR A 52 -0.52 -16.14 16.35
C TYR A 52 -1.32 -15.88 17.63
N PHE A 53 -1.37 -14.62 18.12
CA PHE A 53 -2.23 -14.29 19.26
C PHE A 53 -3.71 -14.50 18.95
N GLU A 54 -4.17 -14.06 17.78
CA GLU A 54 -5.56 -14.27 17.36
C GLU A 54 -5.87 -15.76 17.19
N ALA A 55 -4.97 -16.51 16.55
CA ALA A 55 -5.11 -17.95 16.32
C ALA A 55 -4.87 -18.82 17.56
N GLY A 56 -4.55 -18.23 18.72
CA GLY A 56 -4.20 -19.00 19.92
C GLY A 56 -2.96 -19.88 19.77
N LEU A 57 -2.04 -19.53 18.87
CA LEU A 57 -0.82 -20.29 18.58
C LEU A 57 0.40 -19.81 19.37
N TRP A 58 0.32 -18.63 20.00
CA TRP A 58 1.40 -18.10 20.82
C TRP A 58 0.95 -17.86 22.26
N HIS A 59 1.64 -18.52 23.19
CA HIS A 59 1.43 -18.38 24.63
C HIS A 59 2.76 -18.11 25.33
N THR A 60 3.10 -16.85 25.59
CA THR A 60 4.30 -16.51 26.37
C THR A 60 3.94 -16.10 27.79
N ARG A 61 4.76 -16.56 28.75
CA ARG A 61 4.69 -16.10 30.15
C ARG A 61 5.58 -14.89 30.43
N ARG A 62 6.47 -14.56 29.50
CA ARG A 62 7.43 -13.46 29.56
C ARG A 62 7.32 -12.65 28.27
N GLN A 63 7.79 -11.40 28.32
CA GLN A 63 7.90 -10.58 27.14
C GLN A 63 8.82 -11.27 26.11
N PRO A 64 8.35 -11.55 24.88
CA PRO A 64 9.17 -12.09 23.82
C PRO A 64 10.30 -11.12 23.44
N GLU A 65 11.46 -11.65 23.07
CA GLU A 65 12.57 -10.85 22.57
C GLU A 65 12.21 -10.26 21.20
N GLY A 66 12.44 -8.95 21.03
CA GLY A 66 12.16 -8.24 19.79
C GLY A 66 10.68 -8.08 19.45
N ILE A 67 9.77 -8.30 20.42
CA ILE A 67 8.33 -8.06 20.23
C ILE A 67 8.09 -6.67 19.66
N HIS A 68 7.19 -6.57 18.68
CA HIS A 68 6.87 -5.32 18.02
C HIS A 68 5.89 -4.50 18.88
N TRP A 69 6.19 -3.21 19.05
CA TRP A 69 5.37 -2.23 19.77
C TRP A 69 4.70 -1.22 18.81
N GLY A 70 4.32 -0.05 19.33
CA GLY A 70 3.61 0.97 18.55
C GLY A 70 2.29 0.44 18.03
N TRP A 71 2.05 0.61 16.73
CA TRP A 71 0.83 0.14 16.09
C TRP A 71 0.77 -1.38 15.92
N GLU A 72 1.90 -2.09 16.07
CA GLU A 72 1.96 -3.55 16.12
C GLU A 72 1.84 -4.13 17.54
N SER A 73 1.70 -3.28 18.56
CA SER A 73 1.47 -3.74 19.93
C SER A 73 0.27 -4.70 19.98
N PRO A 74 0.33 -5.81 20.74
CA PRO A 74 -0.78 -6.76 20.86
C PRO A 74 -2.09 -6.15 21.37
N THR A 75 -2.03 -4.98 22.00
CA THR A 75 -3.20 -4.24 22.50
C THR A 75 -3.75 -3.20 21.52
N CYS A 76 -3.03 -2.93 20.44
CA CYS A 76 -3.46 -1.99 19.40
C CYS A 76 -4.61 -2.57 18.56
N GLN A 77 -5.55 -1.71 18.14
CA GLN A 77 -6.68 -2.12 17.29
C GLN A 77 -6.28 -2.33 15.82
N VAL A 78 -5.17 -1.71 15.37
CA VAL A 78 -4.62 -1.88 14.02
C VAL A 78 -3.43 -2.85 13.94
N ARG A 79 -3.23 -3.67 15.00
CA ARG A 79 -2.12 -4.62 15.09
C ARG A 79 -2.10 -5.63 13.92
N GLY A 80 -0.91 -6.04 13.50
CA GLY A 80 -0.69 -7.00 12.42
C GLY A 80 -0.76 -6.42 11.00
N HIS A 81 -1.10 -5.14 10.86
CA HIS A 81 -1.15 -4.48 9.54
C HIS A 81 0.20 -4.47 8.84
N PHE A 82 1.30 -4.37 9.60
CA PHE A 82 2.64 -4.29 9.02
C PHE A 82 3.09 -5.60 8.37
N LEU A 83 2.62 -6.77 8.84
CA LEU A 83 2.96 -8.06 8.24
C LEU A 83 2.60 -8.08 6.75
N GLY A 84 1.41 -7.60 6.40
CA GLY A 84 0.96 -7.55 5.01
C GLY A 84 1.85 -6.66 4.13
N HIS A 85 2.26 -5.51 4.68
CA HIS A 85 3.23 -4.64 4.01
C HIS A 85 4.60 -5.29 3.84
N TRP A 86 5.09 -5.94 4.89
CA TRP A 86 6.35 -6.68 4.88
C TRP A 86 6.33 -7.81 3.85
N LEU A 87 5.23 -8.57 3.75
CA LEU A 87 5.09 -9.68 2.82
C LEU A 87 5.10 -9.19 1.36
N SER A 88 4.38 -8.11 1.08
CA SER A 88 4.43 -7.41 -0.21
C SER A 88 5.85 -6.93 -0.54
N ALA A 89 6.55 -6.33 0.42
CA ALA A 89 7.93 -5.87 0.24
C ALA A 89 8.91 -7.02 -0.03
N ALA A 90 8.80 -8.14 0.69
CA ALA A 90 9.62 -9.33 0.50
C ALA A 90 9.39 -9.98 -0.87
N ALA A 91 8.13 -10.08 -1.31
CA ALA A 91 7.78 -10.60 -2.63
C ALA A 91 8.36 -9.73 -3.77
N LYS A 92 8.32 -8.40 -3.61
CA LYS A 92 8.91 -7.44 -4.56
C LYS A 92 10.44 -7.46 -4.57
N ILE A 93 11.08 -7.64 -3.41
CA ILE A 93 12.54 -7.85 -3.32
C ILE A 93 12.94 -9.12 -4.06
N TRP A 94 12.23 -10.24 -3.82
CA TRP A 94 12.45 -11.48 -4.57
C TRP A 94 12.35 -11.23 -6.09
N ALA A 95 11.24 -10.65 -6.55
CA ALA A 95 11.01 -10.45 -7.97
C ALA A 95 12.04 -9.51 -8.61
N SER A 96 12.48 -8.44 -7.94
CA SER A 96 13.40 -7.45 -8.54
C SER A 96 14.88 -7.84 -8.49
N SER A 97 15.30 -8.69 -7.55
CA SER A 97 16.72 -9.03 -7.37
C SER A 97 17.05 -10.52 -7.33
N GLY A 98 16.06 -11.41 -7.40
CA GLY A 98 16.26 -12.86 -7.26
C GLY A 98 16.73 -13.28 -5.86
N ASP A 99 16.34 -12.53 -4.83
CA ASP A 99 16.76 -12.75 -3.45
C ASP A 99 16.07 -13.97 -2.82
N VAL A 100 16.75 -15.11 -2.86
CA VAL A 100 16.25 -16.40 -2.35
C VAL A 100 15.97 -16.38 -0.85
N GLU A 101 16.66 -15.54 -0.08
CA GLU A 101 16.45 -15.43 1.37
C GLU A 101 15.10 -14.75 1.66
N ALA A 102 14.83 -13.64 0.96
CA ALA A 102 13.54 -12.96 1.04
C ALA A 102 12.39 -13.88 0.61
N LYS A 103 12.56 -14.64 -0.48
CA LYS A 103 11.57 -15.62 -0.93
C LYS A 103 11.30 -16.70 0.12
N ALA A 104 12.34 -17.38 0.60
CA ALA A 104 12.18 -18.46 1.58
C ALA A 104 11.50 -17.98 2.86
N LYS A 105 11.84 -16.76 3.31
CA LYS A 105 11.23 -16.14 4.48
C LYS A 105 9.76 -15.79 4.25
N ALA A 106 9.43 -15.21 3.10
CA ALA A 106 8.05 -14.92 2.70
C ALA A 106 7.20 -16.20 2.61
N ASP A 107 7.72 -17.25 1.96
CA ASP A 107 7.04 -18.55 1.85
C ASP A 107 6.78 -19.17 3.23
N ARG A 108 7.73 -19.06 4.15
CA ARG A 108 7.55 -19.51 5.54
C ARG A 108 6.45 -18.74 6.26
N VAL A 109 6.39 -17.43 6.07
CA VAL A 109 5.34 -16.57 6.65
C VAL A 109 3.96 -16.95 6.09
N VAL A 110 3.84 -17.18 4.78
CA VAL A 110 2.58 -17.64 4.16
C VAL A 110 2.14 -18.99 4.74
N ALA A 111 3.06 -19.93 4.92
CA ALA A 111 2.75 -21.23 5.50
C ALA A 111 2.18 -21.10 6.93
N GLU A 112 2.76 -20.22 7.76
CA GLU A 112 2.25 -19.98 9.12
C GLU A 112 0.95 -19.16 9.15
N LEU A 113 0.73 -18.24 8.22
CA LEU A 113 -0.57 -17.60 8.02
C LEU A 113 -1.64 -18.64 7.68
N GLY A 114 -1.33 -19.61 6.82
CA GLY A 114 -2.23 -20.72 6.50
C GLY A 114 -2.57 -21.56 7.74
N ARG A 115 -1.59 -21.82 8.61
CA ARG A 115 -1.82 -22.48 9.90
C ARG A 115 -2.71 -21.64 10.83
N CYS A 116 -2.49 -20.33 10.92
CA CYS A 116 -3.35 -19.43 11.69
C CYS A 116 -4.79 -19.46 11.17
N GLN A 117 -4.98 -19.43 9.84
CA GLN A 117 -6.30 -19.51 9.22
C GLN A 117 -7.00 -20.83 9.58
N GLN A 118 -6.27 -21.96 9.59
CA GLN A 118 -6.82 -23.26 9.96
C GLN A 118 -7.32 -23.28 11.41
N GLU A 119 -6.53 -22.79 12.36
CA GLU A 119 -6.94 -22.72 13.78
C GLU A 119 -8.12 -21.76 14.00
N ASN A 120 -8.25 -20.73 13.17
CA ASN A 120 -9.38 -19.81 13.16
C ASN A 120 -10.59 -20.32 12.33
N GLY A 121 -10.74 -21.64 12.19
CA GLY A 121 -11.92 -22.22 11.53
C GLY A 121 -11.86 -22.23 10.00
N GLY A 122 -10.70 -21.99 9.41
CA GLY A 122 -10.41 -22.23 7.99
C GLY A 122 -10.64 -21.04 7.04
N GLU A 123 -11.24 -19.94 7.51
CA GLU A 123 -11.50 -18.77 6.66
C GLU A 123 -10.88 -17.47 7.20
N TRP A 124 -10.64 -17.37 8.51
CA TRP A 124 -10.15 -16.12 9.12
C TRP A 124 -8.64 -16.09 9.33
N VAL A 125 -7.91 -15.44 8.41
CA VAL A 125 -6.44 -15.36 8.45
C VAL A 125 -5.90 -14.11 9.16
N PHE A 126 -6.75 -13.21 9.67
CA PHE A 126 -6.32 -11.87 10.07
C PHE A 126 -5.86 -11.79 11.53
N SER A 127 -5.07 -10.76 11.84
CA SER A 127 -4.49 -10.48 13.17
C SER A 127 -5.46 -9.88 14.20
N ILE A 128 -6.67 -9.58 13.77
CA ILE A 128 -7.72 -8.96 14.58
C ILE A 128 -8.96 -9.86 14.57
N PRO A 129 -9.82 -9.80 15.60
CA PRO A 129 -11.01 -10.64 15.65
C PRO A 129 -12.08 -10.13 14.69
N GLU A 130 -12.80 -11.07 14.08
CA GLU A 130 -13.95 -10.86 13.19
C GLU A 130 -14.97 -9.84 13.74
N LYS A 131 -15.19 -9.87 15.07
CA LYS A 131 -16.14 -8.98 15.76
C LYS A 131 -15.85 -7.50 15.55
N TYR A 132 -14.63 -7.11 15.18
CA TYR A 132 -14.33 -5.72 14.83
C TYR A 132 -15.10 -5.28 13.58
N LEU A 133 -15.31 -6.17 12.60
CA LEU A 133 -16.10 -5.90 11.41
C LEU A 133 -17.59 -5.78 11.78
N ASP A 134 -18.08 -6.67 12.64
CA ASP A 134 -19.45 -6.57 13.18
C ASP A 134 -19.67 -5.29 13.99
N TRP A 135 -18.65 -4.81 14.69
CA TRP A 135 -18.71 -3.53 15.41
C TRP A 135 -18.83 -2.36 14.44
N VAL A 136 -18.09 -2.36 13.34
CA VAL A 136 -18.29 -1.36 12.26
C VAL A 136 -19.73 -1.41 11.74
N ALA A 137 -20.25 -2.59 11.43
CA ALA A 137 -21.63 -2.75 10.96
C ALA A 137 -22.69 -2.25 11.97
N ARG A 138 -22.37 -2.29 13.27
CA ARG A 138 -23.21 -1.76 14.36
C ARG A 138 -22.87 -0.32 14.74
N ARG A 139 -22.06 0.38 13.94
CA ARG A 139 -21.58 1.76 14.17
C ARG A 139 -20.87 1.97 15.51
N LYS A 140 -20.24 0.93 16.05
CA LYS A 140 -19.36 1.04 17.21
C LYS A 140 -17.97 1.47 16.75
N VAL A 141 -17.39 2.44 17.45
CA VAL A 141 -16.04 2.94 17.15
C VAL A 141 -15.00 1.83 17.35
N VAL A 142 -14.30 1.53 16.27
CA VAL A 142 -13.15 0.63 16.21
C VAL A 142 -12.21 1.15 15.13
N TRP A 143 -10.91 1.10 15.40
CA TRP A 143 -9.93 1.70 14.51
C TRP A 143 -9.65 0.80 13.29
N ALA A 144 -10.14 1.24 12.13
CA ALA A 144 -9.78 0.78 10.78
C ALA A 144 -9.57 -0.75 10.60
N PRO A 145 -10.51 -1.62 11.01
CA PRO A 145 -10.31 -3.06 10.92
C PRO A 145 -10.18 -3.57 9.47
N GLN A 146 -10.92 -2.95 8.53
CA GLN A 146 -10.83 -3.32 7.12
C GLN A 146 -9.47 -2.94 6.50
N TYR A 147 -8.85 -1.84 6.93
CA TYR A 147 -7.48 -1.50 6.56
C TYR A 147 -6.49 -2.60 6.93
N VAL A 148 -6.61 -3.18 8.12
CA VAL A 148 -5.75 -4.26 8.63
C VAL A 148 -5.91 -5.51 7.76
N VAL A 149 -7.15 -5.92 7.53
CA VAL A 149 -7.52 -7.04 6.66
C VAL A 149 -6.93 -6.85 5.26
N HIS A 150 -7.12 -5.67 4.67
CA HIS A 150 -6.58 -5.33 3.35
C HIS A 150 -5.07 -5.54 3.28
N LYS A 151 -4.28 -5.15 4.30
CA LYS A 151 -2.82 -5.34 4.23
C LYS A 151 -2.45 -6.80 4.13
N THR A 152 -3.06 -7.66 4.92
CA THR A 152 -2.80 -9.11 4.85
C THR A 152 -3.18 -9.66 3.48
N LEU A 153 -4.34 -9.28 2.92
CA LEU A 153 -4.77 -9.70 1.58
C LEU A 153 -3.81 -9.22 0.47
N MET A 154 -3.41 -7.96 0.51
CA MET A 154 -2.43 -7.38 -0.44
C MET A 154 -1.08 -8.10 -0.35
N GLY A 155 -0.60 -8.39 0.86
CA GLY A 155 0.64 -9.15 1.05
C GLY A 155 0.55 -10.57 0.48
N LEU A 156 -0.56 -11.27 0.72
CA LEU A 156 -0.81 -12.61 0.17
C LEU A 156 -0.89 -12.60 -1.36
N TYR A 157 -1.59 -11.62 -1.93
CA TYR A 157 -1.68 -11.48 -3.38
C TYR A 157 -0.30 -11.23 -4.00
N ASP A 158 0.50 -10.34 -3.42
CA ASP A 158 1.86 -10.07 -3.91
C ASP A 158 2.78 -11.31 -3.78
N ALA A 159 2.63 -12.11 -2.71
CA ALA A 159 3.35 -13.38 -2.57
C ALA A 159 2.97 -14.40 -3.65
N PHE A 160 1.70 -14.43 -4.07
CA PHE A 160 1.25 -15.21 -5.23
C PHE A 160 1.79 -14.62 -6.54
N ALA A 161 1.48 -13.36 -6.84
CA ALA A 161 1.73 -12.72 -8.13
C ALA A 161 3.23 -12.55 -8.45
N PHE A 162 4.06 -12.24 -7.44
CA PHE A 162 5.50 -12.05 -7.62
C PHE A 162 6.33 -13.25 -7.15
N GLY A 163 5.84 -14.00 -6.16
CA GLY A 163 6.56 -15.11 -5.53
C GLY A 163 6.17 -16.50 -6.05
N GLY A 164 5.08 -16.62 -6.81
CA GLY A 164 4.53 -17.89 -7.29
C GLY A 164 3.98 -18.78 -6.17
N ASN A 165 3.57 -18.20 -5.04
CA ASN A 165 3.09 -18.96 -3.88
C ASN A 165 1.58 -19.23 -3.98
N GLU A 166 1.20 -20.40 -4.51
CA GLU A 166 -0.19 -20.83 -4.67
C GLU A 166 -0.97 -20.92 -3.34
N GLN A 167 -0.28 -21.28 -2.24
CA GLN A 167 -0.92 -21.33 -0.92
C GLN A 167 -1.43 -19.94 -0.50
N ALA A 168 -0.74 -18.87 -0.88
CA ALA A 168 -1.19 -17.51 -0.58
C ALA A 168 -2.54 -17.20 -1.27
N LEU A 169 -2.71 -17.66 -2.51
CA LEU A 169 -3.98 -17.54 -3.24
C LEU A 169 -5.09 -18.37 -2.58
N ASP A 170 -4.81 -19.60 -2.17
CA ASP A 170 -5.78 -20.45 -1.47
C ASP A 170 -6.28 -19.80 -0.17
N ILE A 171 -5.37 -19.21 0.61
CA ILE A 171 -5.71 -18.47 1.83
C ILE A 171 -6.67 -17.32 1.52
N MET A 172 -6.38 -16.53 0.47
CA MET A 172 -7.26 -15.42 0.06
C MET A 172 -8.63 -15.90 -0.39
N VAL A 173 -8.71 -16.98 -1.17
CA VAL A 173 -9.99 -17.58 -1.61
C VAL A 173 -10.82 -18.00 -0.41
N ASN A 174 -10.23 -18.62 0.61
CA ASN A 174 -10.95 -19.01 1.81
C ASN A 174 -11.41 -17.79 2.63
N ALA A 175 -10.59 -16.75 2.73
CA ALA A 175 -10.98 -15.51 3.40
C ALA A 175 -12.12 -14.77 2.67
N ALA A 176 -12.13 -14.80 1.34
CA ALA A 176 -13.20 -14.19 0.53
C ALA A 176 -14.58 -14.81 0.83
N ARG A 177 -14.65 -16.12 1.11
CA ARG A 177 -15.91 -16.78 1.49
C ARG A 177 -16.54 -16.20 2.75
N TRP A 178 -15.72 -15.90 3.77
CA TRP A 178 -16.20 -15.26 4.98
C TRP A 178 -16.78 -13.87 4.66
N PHE A 179 -16.06 -13.06 3.88
CA PHE A 179 -16.51 -11.73 3.49
C PHE A 179 -17.74 -11.76 2.59
N HIS A 180 -17.87 -12.75 1.69
CA HIS A 180 -19.06 -12.88 0.85
C HIS A 180 -20.29 -13.20 1.69
N ARG A 181 -20.17 -14.11 2.67
CA ARG A 181 -21.28 -14.39 3.59
C ARG A 181 -21.61 -13.20 4.49
N TRP A 182 -20.59 -12.53 5.03
CA TRP A 182 -20.77 -11.38 5.92
C TRP A 182 -21.41 -10.19 5.19
N THR A 183 -20.84 -9.77 4.05
CA THR A 183 -21.38 -8.66 3.26
C THR A 183 -22.77 -8.96 2.67
N GLY A 184 -23.10 -10.23 2.44
CA GLY A 184 -24.40 -10.64 1.91
C GLY A 184 -25.57 -10.42 2.88
N GLN A 185 -25.30 -10.08 4.13
CA GLN A 185 -26.33 -9.82 5.16
C GLN A 185 -26.82 -8.36 5.16
N PHE A 186 -26.14 -7.48 4.42
CA PHE A 186 -26.39 -6.04 4.48
C PHE A 186 -27.06 -5.53 3.19
N SER A 187 -28.03 -4.64 3.37
CA SER A 187 -28.52 -3.81 2.27
C SER A 187 -27.42 -2.88 1.74
N ARG A 188 -27.62 -2.31 0.54
CA ARG A 188 -26.71 -1.29 -0.01
C ARG A 188 -26.48 -0.13 0.97
N GLU A 189 -27.52 0.34 1.66
CA GLU A 189 -27.38 1.46 2.59
C GLU A 189 -26.55 1.11 3.83
N GLN A 190 -26.74 -0.10 4.37
CA GLN A 190 -25.91 -0.60 5.47
C GLN A 190 -24.46 -0.81 5.02
N MET A 191 -24.24 -1.30 3.79
CA MET A 191 -22.89 -1.37 3.22
C MET A 191 -22.27 0.02 3.05
N ASN A 192 -23.02 1.02 2.59
CA ASN A 192 -22.51 2.40 2.50
C ASN A 192 -22.03 2.92 3.85
N ASP A 193 -22.80 2.67 4.93
CA ASP A 193 -22.39 3.06 6.29
C ASP A 193 -21.13 2.33 6.77
N ILE A 194 -20.98 1.05 6.41
CA ILE A 194 -19.79 0.26 6.72
C ILE A 194 -18.56 0.81 5.98
N LEU A 195 -18.73 1.18 4.70
CA LEU A 195 -17.66 1.66 3.82
C LEU A 195 -17.29 3.14 4.09
N ASP A 196 -18.02 3.85 4.95
CA ASP A 196 -17.61 5.18 5.44
C ASP A 196 -16.55 5.11 6.55
N VAL A 197 -16.25 3.92 7.05
CA VAL A 197 -15.07 3.64 7.88
C VAL A 197 -13.95 3.12 6.98
N GLU A 198 -12.72 3.57 7.23
CA GLU A 198 -11.55 3.26 6.40
C GLU A 198 -11.44 1.76 6.02
N THR A 199 -11.51 1.51 4.71
CA THR A 199 -11.38 0.18 4.12
C THR A 199 -9.96 -0.15 3.67
N GLY A 200 -9.12 0.86 3.44
CA GLY A 200 -7.96 0.69 2.56
C GLY A 200 -8.40 0.17 1.17
N GLY A 201 -7.57 -0.63 0.51
CA GLY A 201 -7.81 -1.21 -0.80
C GLY A 201 -8.53 -2.56 -0.77
N MET A 202 -9.57 -2.74 0.05
CA MET A 202 -10.37 -3.97 0.03
C MET A 202 -10.98 -4.22 -1.36
N LEU A 203 -11.47 -3.16 -2.02
CA LEU A 203 -11.96 -3.24 -3.40
C LEU A 203 -10.86 -3.72 -4.37
N GLU A 204 -9.62 -3.26 -4.19
CA GLU A 204 -8.46 -3.71 -4.97
C GLU A 204 -8.19 -5.21 -4.73
N ALA A 205 -8.15 -5.66 -3.48
CA ALA A 205 -7.93 -7.06 -3.14
C ALA A 205 -8.98 -8.01 -3.75
N TRP A 206 -10.25 -7.59 -3.80
CA TRP A 206 -11.32 -8.38 -4.43
C TRP A 206 -11.24 -8.36 -5.96
N ALA A 207 -10.88 -7.21 -6.55
CA ALA A 207 -10.69 -7.10 -7.98
C ALA A 207 -9.48 -7.93 -8.46
N ASP A 208 -8.40 -7.94 -7.68
CA ASP A 208 -7.25 -8.83 -7.90
C ASP A 208 -7.65 -10.30 -7.84
N LEU A 209 -8.38 -10.71 -6.80
CA LEU A 209 -8.84 -12.09 -6.66
C LEU A 209 -9.79 -12.51 -7.79
N TYR A 210 -10.72 -11.63 -8.19
CA TYR A 210 -11.57 -11.88 -9.36
C TYR A 210 -10.75 -11.98 -10.65
N GLY A 211 -9.76 -11.10 -10.83
CA GLY A 211 -8.89 -11.09 -12.01
C GLY A 211 -8.13 -12.40 -12.23
N VAL A 212 -7.80 -13.13 -11.16
CA VAL A 212 -7.05 -14.40 -11.25
C VAL A 212 -7.95 -15.65 -11.20
N THR A 213 -9.13 -15.56 -10.60
CA THR A 213 -10.01 -16.73 -10.41
C THR A 213 -11.25 -16.75 -11.31
N HIS A 214 -11.70 -15.58 -11.79
CA HIS A 214 -12.94 -15.37 -12.54
C HIS A 214 -14.21 -15.94 -11.88
N LYS A 215 -14.22 -16.12 -10.55
CA LYS A 215 -15.39 -16.62 -9.82
C LYS A 215 -16.37 -15.49 -9.53
N GLU A 216 -17.67 -15.73 -9.78
CA GLU A 216 -18.74 -14.75 -9.54
C GLU A 216 -18.78 -14.27 -8.08
N GLU A 217 -18.47 -15.15 -7.12
CA GLU A 217 -18.37 -14.80 -5.70
C GLU A 217 -17.43 -13.60 -5.44
N HIS A 218 -16.32 -13.52 -6.17
CA HIS A 218 -15.36 -12.43 -6.02
C HIS A 218 -15.81 -11.17 -6.77
N LEU A 219 -16.50 -11.33 -7.90
CA LEU A 219 -17.13 -10.20 -8.61
C LEU A 219 -18.25 -9.55 -7.76
N ASP A 220 -19.02 -10.35 -7.04
CA ASP A 220 -19.99 -9.87 -6.05
C ASP A 220 -19.32 -9.00 -4.98
N LEU A 221 -18.16 -9.41 -4.48
CA LEU A 221 -17.39 -8.62 -3.51
C LEU A 221 -16.94 -7.29 -4.11
N VAL A 222 -16.44 -7.27 -5.36
CA VAL A 222 -16.12 -6.02 -6.09
C VAL A 222 -17.33 -5.10 -6.12
N ARG A 223 -18.52 -5.61 -6.49
CA ARG A 223 -19.76 -4.82 -6.55
C ARG A 223 -20.21 -4.33 -5.17
N ARG A 224 -20.07 -5.13 -4.11
CA ARG A 224 -20.48 -4.75 -2.74
C ARG A 224 -19.58 -3.68 -2.14
N TYR A 225 -18.30 -3.67 -2.50
CA TYR A 225 -17.32 -2.67 -2.09
C TYR A 225 -17.31 -1.40 -2.97
N ASP A 226 -18.21 -1.28 -3.94
CA ASP A 226 -18.51 0.01 -4.58
C ASP A 226 -18.92 1.04 -3.54
N ARG A 227 -18.38 2.26 -3.64
CA ARG A 227 -18.62 3.36 -2.70
C ARG A 227 -19.31 4.56 -3.37
N PRO A 228 -20.62 4.46 -3.69
CA PRO A 228 -21.39 5.54 -4.35
C PRO A 228 -21.27 6.91 -3.67
N ARG A 229 -21.29 6.97 -2.33
CA ARG A 229 -21.22 8.23 -1.56
C ARG A 229 -19.93 9.03 -1.82
N LEU A 230 -18.85 8.38 -2.21
CA LEU A 230 -17.61 9.03 -2.67
C LEU A 230 -17.61 9.13 -4.20
N PHE A 231 -17.71 7.99 -4.88
CA PHE A 231 -17.44 7.88 -6.30
C PHE A 231 -18.42 8.64 -7.20
N ASP A 232 -19.71 8.65 -6.87
CA ASP A 232 -20.71 9.34 -7.71
C ASP A 232 -20.53 10.86 -7.59
N ARG A 233 -20.11 11.36 -6.43
CA ARG A 233 -19.78 12.78 -6.21
C ARG A 233 -18.55 13.19 -7.00
N LEU A 234 -17.52 12.33 -7.07
CA LEU A 234 -16.34 12.55 -7.91
C LEU A 234 -16.73 12.67 -9.39
N ILE A 235 -17.53 11.71 -9.89
CA ILE A 235 -18.00 11.70 -11.28
C ILE A 235 -18.85 12.95 -11.57
N ALA A 236 -19.66 13.40 -10.62
CA ALA A 236 -20.45 14.62 -10.74
C ALA A 236 -19.59 15.91 -10.72
N GLY A 237 -18.28 15.81 -10.51
CA GLY A 237 -17.36 16.93 -10.48
C GLY A 237 -17.38 17.73 -9.17
N GLU A 238 -17.97 17.19 -8.11
CA GLU A 238 -18.01 17.82 -6.79
C GLU A 238 -16.68 17.73 -6.05
N ASP A 239 -16.42 18.65 -5.12
CA ASP A 239 -15.31 18.50 -4.19
C ASP A 239 -15.62 17.47 -3.08
N ALA A 240 -15.53 16.18 -3.41
CA ALA A 240 -15.73 15.09 -2.46
C ALA A 240 -14.53 14.78 -1.54
N LEU A 241 -13.34 15.36 -1.79
CA LEU A 241 -12.08 14.98 -1.15
C LEU A 241 -11.66 15.94 -0.04
N THR A 242 -11.98 17.24 -0.12
CA THR A 242 -11.56 18.20 0.91
C THR A 242 -11.99 17.73 2.31
N ASN A 243 -11.03 17.72 3.25
CA ASN A 243 -11.17 17.20 4.62
C ASN A 243 -11.48 15.69 4.74
N GLN A 244 -11.47 14.93 3.66
CA GLN A 244 -11.39 13.47 3.75
C GLN A 244 -9.96 13.05 4.14
N HIS A 245 -9.85 11.94 4.87
CA HIS A 245 -8.56 11.32 5.17
C HIS A 245 -7.96 10.77 3.87
N ALA A 246 -6.84 11.33 3.43
CA ALA A 246 -6.34 11.15 2.08
C ALA A 246 -5.93 9.70 1.80
N ASN A 247 -5.20 9.11 2.74
CA ASN A 247 -4.73 7.74 2.59
C ASN A 247 -5.84 6.68 2.71
N THR A 248 -7.06 7.06 3.13
CA THR A 248 -8.24 6.19 3.05
C THR A 248 -8.81 6.17 1.65
N THR A 249 -8.95 7.32 0.99
CA THR A 249 -9.66 7.42 -0.28
C THR A 249 -8.80 7.06 -1.50
N ILE A 250 -7.46 7.17 -1.42
CA ILE A 250 -6.59 6.81 -2.55
C ILE A 250 -6.61 5.30 -2.84
N PRO A 251 -6.50 4.39 -1.84
CA PRO A 251 -6.64 2.96 -2.09
C PRO A 251 -8.02 2.54 -2.61
N GLU A 252 -9.08 3.28 -2.29
CA GLU A 252 -10.40 3.05 -2.88
C GLU A 252 -10.38 3.36 -4.40
N ALA A 253 -9.67 4.41 -4.81
CA ALA A 253 -9.42 4.70 -6.21
C ALA A 253 -8.54 3.64 -6.89
N HIS A 254 -7.56 3.03 -6.19
CA HIS A 254 -6.84 1.86 -6.70
C HIS A 254 -7.78 0.67 -6.94
N GLY A 255 -8.74 0.46 -6.03
CA GLY A 255 -9.77 -0.54 -6.20
C GLY A 255 -10.62 -0.32 -7.45
N ALA A 256 -11.06 0.92 -7.70
CA ALA A 256 -11.73 1.27 -8.94
C ALA A 256 -10.82 1.04 -10.16
N ALA A 257 -9.54 1.39 -10.07
CA ALA A 257 -8.60 1.16 -11.16
C ALA A 257 -8.44 -0.32 -11.50
N ARG A 258 -8.29 -1.16 -10.47
CA ARG A 258 -8.18 -2.60 -10.67
C ARG A 258 -9.50 -3.21 -11.16
N ALA A 259 -10.65 -2.76 -10.65
CA ALA A 259 -11.96 -3.19 -11.12
C ALA A 259 -12.15 -2.90 -12.62
N TRP A 260 -11.72 -1.73 -13.11
CA TRP A 260 -11.71 -1.43 -14.56
C TRP A 260 -10.89 -2.45 -15.35
N GLU A 261 -9.68 -2.77 -14.89
CA GLU A 261 -8.77 -3.68 -15.61
C GLU A 261 -9.31 -5.10 -15.76
N VAL A 262 -10.08 -5.57 -14.77
CA VAL A 262 -10.59 -6.95 -14.75
C VAL A 262 -12.03 -7.09 -15.26
N THR A 263 -12.82 -6.01 -15.26
CA THR A 263 -14.23 -6.03 -15.73
C THR A 263 -14.44 -5.34 -17.07
N GLY A 264 -13.65 -4.32 -17.40
CA GLY A 264 -13.89 -3.44 -18.54
C GLY A 264 -15.14 -2.54 -18.37
N GLU A 265 -15.70 -2.39 -17.17
CA GLU A 265 -16.84 -1.49 -16.93
C GLU A 265 -16.38 -0.03 -16.84
N LYS A 266 -16.75 0.78 -17.84
CA LYS A 266 -16.25 2.16 -18.01
C LYS A 266 -16.40 3.05 -16.77
N ARG A 267 -17.46 2.87 -15.97
CA ARG A 267 -17.67 3.63 -14.73
C ARG A 267 -16.45 3.59 -13.81
N TRP A 268 -15.79 2.45 -13.68
CA TRP A 268 -14.61 2.30 -12.84
C TRP A 268 -13.44 3.18 -13.30
N ARG A 269 -13.22 3.28 -14.61
CA ARG A 269 -12.23 4.19 -15.18
C ARG A 269 -12.61 5.65 -14.96
N ASP A 270 -13.89 5.99 -15.14
CA ASP A 270 -14.40 7.36 -14.95
C ASP A 270 -14.20 7.84 -13.50
N ILE A 271 -14.36 6.95 -12.51
CA ILE A 271 -14.06 7.22 -11.10
C ILE A 271 -12.59 7.62 -10.92
N VAL A 272 -11.67 6.86 -11.53
CA VAL A 272 -10.23 7.07 -11.37
C VAL A 272 -9.76 8.35 -12.05
N GLU A 273 -10.27 8.63 -13.25
CA GLU A 273 -9.98 9.87 -13.97
C GLU A 273 -10.54 11.09 -13.21
N ALA A 274 -11.76 11.00 -12.67
CA ALA A 274 -12.35 12.05 -11.83
C ALA A 274 -11.60 12.25 -10.51
N TYR A 275 -11.18 11.16 -9.86
CA TYR A 275 -10.37 11.21 -8.64
C TYR A 275 -9.06 11.94 -8.89
N TRP A 276 -8.34 11.60 -9.96
CA TRP A 276 -7.09 12.27 -10.32
C TRP A 276 -7.29 13.75 -10.62
N ASP A 277 -8.32 14.08 -11.41
CA ASP A 277 -8.63 15.47 -11.74
C ASP A 277 -8.82 16.33 -10.48
N GLN A 278 -9.53 15.81 -9.48
CA GLN A 278 -9.76 16.53 -8.23
C GLN A 278 -8.58 16.48 -7.24
N ALA A 279 -7.85 15.36 -7.17
CA ALA A 279 -6.74 15.18 -6.24
C ALA A 279 -5.46 15.90 -6.71
N VAL A 280 -5.27 16.02 -8.03
CA VAL A 280 -4.04 16.54 -8.63
C VAL A 280 -4.31 17.76 -9.50
N THR A 281 -5.08 17.60 -10.58
CA THR A 281 -5.20 18.63 -11.63
C THR A 281 -5.79 19.94 -11.10
N LYS A 282 -6.91 19.87 -10.39
CA LYS A 282 -7.63 21.04 -9.86
C LYS A 282 -7.10 21.50 -8.50
N ARG A 283 -6.49 20.62 -7.71
CA ARG A 283 -6.03 20.91 -6.34
C ARG A 283 -4.59 21.42 -6.28
N GLY A 284 -3.77 21.00 -7.23
CA GLY A 284 -2.32 21.22 -7.22
C GLY A 284 -1.62 20.33 -6.19
N TYR A 285 -0.30 20.48 -6.09
CA TYR A 285 0.56 19.76 -5.16
C TYR A 285 1.74 20.62 -4.72
N TYR A 286 2.35 20.29 -3.58
CA TYR A 286 3.60 20.89 -3.13
C TYR A 286 4.74 20.58 -4.11
N ALA A 287 5.83 21.36 -4.09
CA ALA A 287 6.98 21.12 -4.97
C ALA A 287 7.56 19.69 -4.86
N THR A 288 7.39 19.05 -3.70
CA THR A 288 7.77 17.68 -3.37
C THR A 288 6.77 16.61 -3.85
N GLY A 289 5.60 17.02 -4.36
CA GLY A 289 4.60 16.18 -5.01
C GLY A 289 3.35 15.85 -4.17
N GLY A 290 3.43 15.90 -2.84
CA GLY A 290 2.28 15.63 -1.96
C GLY A 290 1.21 16.72 -1.97
N GLN A 291 0.01 16.39 -1.47
CA GLN A 291 -1.16 17.28 -1.45
C GLN A 291 -1.88 17.40 -0.10
N ASN A 292 -1.44 16.65 0.91
CA ASN A 292 -2.12 16.60 2.19
C ASN A 292 -1.33 17.29 3.31
N CYS A 293 -2.04 17.63 4.38
CA CYS A 293 -1.44 18.03 5.65
C CYS A 293 -2.27 17.47 6.80
N GLY A 294 -1.59 16.90 7.79
CA GLY A 294 -2.23 16.23 8.92
C GLY A 294 -3.10 15.05 8.47
N GLU A 295 -2.71 14.37 7.39
CA GLU A 295 -3.41 13.23 6.76
C GLU A 295 -4.66 13.58 5.93
N PHE A 296 -5.14 14.82 5.99
CA PHE A 296 -6.34 15.23 5.26
C PHE A 296 -6.02 15.99 3.97
N TRP A 297 -6.86 15.81 2.95
CA TRP A 297 -6.78 16.61 1.73
C TRP A 297 -6.92 18.10 2.03
N THR A 298 -5.92 18.87 1.60
CA THR A 298 -5.93 20.34 1.67
C THR A 298 -6.84 20.91 0.58
N PRO A 299 -7.74 21.88 0.86
CA PRO A 299 -8.62 22.45 -0.15
C PRO A 299 -7.88 22.92 -1.42
N PRO A 300 -8.52 22.87 -2.60
CA PRO A 300 -7.92 23.35 -3.84
C PRO A 300 -7.42 24.79 -3.73
N ASN A 301 -6.22 25.06 -4.23
CA ASN A 301 -5.56 26.38 -4.19
C ASN A 301 -5.22 26.93 -2.79
N GLU A 302 -5.35 26.12 -1.72
CA GLU A 302 -5.08 26.52 -0.32
C GLU A 302 -3.89 25.77 0.30
N LEU A 303 -3.00 25.21 -0.52
CA LEU A 303 -1.85 24.40 -0.07
C LEU A 303 -0.93 25.15 0.90
N SER A 304 -0.70 26.45 0.66
CA SER A 304 0.14 27.30 1.51
C SER A 304 -0.46 27.51 2.89
N ALA A 305 -1.79 27.65 2.99
CA ALA A 305 -2.49 27.88 4.25
C ALA A 305 -2.42 26.67 5.20
N ARG A 306 -2.12 25.48 4.68
CA ARG A 306 -1.94 24.26 5.48
C ARG A 306 -0.48 23.81 5.61
N LEU A 307 0.50 24.62 5.22
CA LEU A 307 1.91 24.27 5.46
C LEU A 307 2.21 24.20 6.96
N GLY A 308 2.83 23.10 7.39
CA GLY A 308 3.26 22.91 8.77
C GLY A 308 4.00 21.61 9.04
N ASP A 309 4.19 21.30 10.33
CA ASP A 309 4.99 20.16 10.79
C ASP A 309 4.41 18.78 10.38
N LYS A 310 3.15 18.75 9.92
CA LYS A 310 2.45 17.54 9.45
C LYS A 310 2.17 17.56 7.94
N THR A 311 2.93 18.36 7.18
CA THR A 311 2.79 18.41 5.72
C THR A 311 3.22 17.07 5.12
N GLN A 312 2.53 16.63 4.06
CA GLN A 312 2.89 15.49 3.22
C GLN A 312 3.17 14.19 3.99
N GLU A 313 2.14 13.37 4.14
CA GLU A 313 2.25 11.99 4.62
C GLU A 313 2.91 11.08 3.55
N HIS A 314 3.83 10.20 3.99
CA HIS A 314 4.50 9.25 3.07
C HIS A 314 3.53 8.32 2.33
N CYS A 315 2.53 7.74 3.02
CA CYS A 315 1.59 6.81 2.39
C CYS A 315 0.79 7.45 1.25
N THR A 316 0.36 8.70 1.45
CA THR A 316 -0.38 9.47 0.45
C THR A 316 0.47 9.66 -0.82
N VAL A 317 1.75 10.00 -0.68
CA VAL A 317 2.70 10.09 -1.81
C VAL A 317 2.84 8.75 -2.53
N TYR A 318 3.11 7.68 -1.79
CA TYR A 318 3.27 6.34 -2.35
C TYR A 318 2.02 5.88 -3.12
N ASN A 319 0.83 6.06 -2.53
CA ASN A 319 -0.41 5.63 -3.15
C ASN A 319 -0.80 6.51 -4.35
N MET A 320 -0.52 7.82 -4.34
CA MET A 320 -0.73 8.65 -5.52
C MET A 320 0.23 8.30 -6.66
N MET A 321 1.47 7.88 -6.37
CA MET A 321 2.37 7.33 -7.39
C MET A 321 1.80 6.07 -8.04
N ARG A 322 1.21 5.15 -7.26
CA ARG A 322 0.50 3.98 -7.81
C ARG A 322 -0.67 4.39 -8.69
N LEU A 323 -1.45 5.40 -8.29
CA LEU A 323 -2.57 5.92 -9.10
C LEU A 323 -2.08 6.52 -10.43
N ALA A 324 -0.96 7.25 -10.39
CA ALA A 324 -0.31 7.78 -11.59
C ALA A 324 0.14 6.65 -12.54
N ASP A 325 0.66 5.54 -12.01
CA ASP A 325 1.05 4.38 -12.82
C ASP A 325 -0.14 3.75 -13.59
N TYR A 326 -1.30 3.57 -12.95
CA TYR A 326 -2.53 3.12 -13.64
C TYR A 326 -2.87 4.05 -14.82
N LEU A 327 -2.89 5.36 -14.56
CA LEU A 327 -3.26 6.35 -15.56
C LEU A 327 -2.23 6.48 -16.68
N LEU A 328 -0.94 6.37 -16.36
CA LEU A 328 0.14 6.31 -17.34
C LEU A 328 -0.07 5.12 -18.27
N ARG A 329 -0.37 3.93 -17.72
CA ARG A 329 -0.63 2.73 -18.52
C ARG A 329 -1.87 2.85 -19.40
N TRP A 330 -2.92 3.48 -18.92
CA TRP A 330 -4.16 3.60 -19.68
C TRP A 330 -4.10 4.66 -20.78
N THR A 331 -3.27 5.67 -20.64
CA THR A 331 -3.32 6.88 -21.50
C THR A 331 -2.04 7.14 -22.27
N GLY A 332 -0.89 6.67 -21.80
CA GLY A 332 0.42 7.04 -22.31
C GLY A 332 0.81 8.50 -22.08
N ASP A 333 0.03 9.26 -21.29
CA ASP A 333 0.27 10.68 -21.06
C ASP A 333 1.44 10.90 -20.09
N VAL A 334 2.49 11.57 -20.58
CA VAL A 334 3.75 11.81 -19.87
C VAL A 334 3.57 12.55 -18.55
N LYS A 335 2.49 13.33 -18.36
CA LYS A 335 2.26 14.07 -17.11
C LYS A 335 2.17 13.14 -15.89
N TYR A 336 1.71 11.90 -16.08
CA TYR A 336 1.65 10.90 -15.01
C TYR A 336 3.05 10.39 -14.65
N ALA A 337 3.93 10.23 -15.65
CA ALA A 337 5.34 9.91 -15.43
C ALA A 337 6.09 11.06 -14.74
N ASP A 338 5.81 12.32 -15.12
CA ASP A 338 6.39 13.51 -14.48
C ASP A 338 5.95 13.63 -13.02
N TYR A 339 4.67 13.37 -12.73
CA TYR A 339 4.15 13.37 -11.37
C TYR A 339 4.79 12.25 -10.53
N TRP A 340 4.93 11.05 -11.12
CA TRP A 340 5.60 9.92 -10.47
C TRP A 340 7.06 10.26 -10.14
N GLU A 341 7.82 10.79 -11.11
CA GLU A 341 9.24 11.14 -10.93
C GLU A 341 9.42 12.17 -9.82
N ARG A 342 8.60 13.23 -9.84
CA ARG A 342 8.63 14.28 -8.81
C ARG A 342 8.45 13.71 -7.41
N ASN A 343 7.43 12.88 -7.23
CA ASN A 343 7.09 12.27 -5.94
C ASN A 343 8.14 11.26 -5.50
N PHE A 344 8.72 10.51 -6.45
CA PHE A 344 9.78 9.57 -6.17
C PHE A 344 11.00 10.29 -5.57
N TYR A 345 11.57 11.25 -6.30
CA TYR A 345 12.81 11.91 -5.90
C TYR A 345 12.64 12.85 -4.70
N ASN A 346 11.51 13.55 -4.60
CA ASN A 346 11.33 14.62 -3.61
C ASN A 346 10.42 14.23 -2.43
N GLY A 347 9.59 13.19 -2.59
CA GLY A 347 8.76 12.64 -1.53
C GLY A 347 9.38 11.37 -0.94
N ILE A 348 9.35 10.27 -1.70
CA ILE A 348 9.78 8.95 -1.23
C ILE A 348 11.24 8.96 -0.77
N LEU A 349 12.18 9.39 -1.63
CA LEU A 349 13.60 9.40 -1.26
C LEU A 349 13.90 10.39 -0.11
N ALA A 350 13.12 11.47 0.02
CA ALA A 350 13.30 12.45 1.09
C ALA A 350 12.83 11.92 2.45
N GLN A 351 11.89 10.98 2.47
CA GLN A 351 11.25 10.46 3.68
C GLN A 351 11.82 9.11 4.15
N GLN A 352 12.90 8.62 3.53
CA GLN A 352 13.72 7.54 4.07
C GLN A 352 15.03 8.09 4.66
N HIS A 353 15.31 7.76 5.92
CA HIS A 353 16.54 8.15 6.59
C HIS A 353 17.76 7.55 5.86
N PRO A 354 18.77 8.36 5.49
CA PRO A 354 19.88 7.91 4.64
C PRO A 354 20.82 6.88 5.29
N THR A 355 20.86 6.79 6.62
CA THR A 355 21.67 5.81 7.37
C THR A 355 20.86 4.65 7.96
N THR A 356 19.77 4.91 8.67
CA THR A 356 18.98 3.87 9.35
C THR A 356 17.95 3.19 8.45
N GLY A 357 17.58 3.83 7.32
CA GLY A 357 16.51 3.37 6.45
C GLY A 357 15.10 3.65 6.97
N MET A 358 14.94 4.23 8.16
CA MET A 358 13.64 4.47 8.80
C MET A 358 12.87 5.62 8.15
N VAL A 359 11.54 5.54 8.21
CA VAL A 359 10.64 6.50 7.57
C VAL A 359 10.46 7.75 8.42
N SER A 360 10.24 8.91 7.78
CA SER A 360 9.57 10.06 8.41
C SER A 360 8.11 10.06 7.98
N TYR A 361 7.18 9.98 8.94
CA TYR A 361 5.73 9.92 8.66
C TYR A 361 5.28 11.09 7.78
N PHE A 362 5.64 12.31 8.21
CA PHE A 362 5.38 13.55 7.49
C PHE A 362 6.70 14.12 6.92
N LEU A 363 6.60 14.88 5.83
CA LEU A 363 7.68 15.72 5.30
C LEU A 363 7.31 17.19 5.54
N PRO A 364 7.82 17.82 6.61
CA PRO A 364 7.45 19.19 6.93
C PRO A 364 8.11 20.15 5.92
N LEU A 365 7.34 21.14 5.45
CA LEU A 365 7.76 22.07 4.40
C LEU A 365 7.83 23.54 4.88
N ASN A 366 7.50 23.82 6.14
CA ASN A 366 7.66 25.14 6.74
C ASN A 366 9.15 25.48 6.94
N ALA A 367 9.47 26.77 6.81
CA ALA A 367 10.83 27.26 6.98
C ALA A 367 11.40 26.90 8.36
N GLY A 368 12.60 26.32 8.39
CA GLY A 368 13.26 25.89 9.62
C GLY A 368 12.78 24.55 10.20
N ALA A 369 11.83 23.86 9.56
CA ALA A 369 11.36 22.57 10.01
C ALA A 369 12.39 21.45 9.79
N THR A 370 12.31 20.43 10.63
CA THR A 370 13.22 19.28 10.63
C THR A 370 12.45 17.97 10.69
N LYS A 371 13.03 16.91 10.11
CA LYS A 371 12.60 15.51 10.33
C LYS A 371 13.23 14.89 11.59
N HIS A 372 13.92 15.70 12.38
CA HIS A 372 14.59 15.30 13.60
C HIS A 372 13.86 15.93 14.78
N GLN A 373 13.52 15.11 15.77
CA GLN A 373 13.11 15.60 17.08
C GLN A 373 14.32 15.97 17.95
N THR A 374 14.18 17.06 18.70
CA THR A 374 15.02 17.43 19.85
C THR A 374 14.22 17.57 21.15
N GLN A 375 12.89 17.32 21.15
CA GLN A 375 12.06 17.47 22.35
C GLN A 375 11.12 16.27 22.60
N PRO A 376 11.14 15.69 23.82
CA PRO A 376 10.46 14.43 24.16
C PRO A 376 8.96 14.55 24.52
N ASP A 377 8.35 15.74 24.52
CA ASP A 377 7.03 15.98 25.13
C ASP A 377 5.85 16.11 24.13
N ARG A 378 6.08 16.00 22.82
CA ARG A 378 5.00 16.10 21.81
C ARG A 378 4.98 14.89 20.88
N GLN A 379 4.00 14.02 21.11
CA GLN A 379 3.73 12.76 20.39
C GLN A 379 3.45 12.89 18.88
N GLU A 380 3.34 14.10 18.31
CA GLU A 380 2.77 14.28 16.96
C GLU A 380 3.54 15.29 16.08
N LYS A 381 4.87 15.18 16.02
CA LYS A 381 5.70 15.92 15.05
C LYS A 381 6.53 14.99 14.18
N SER A 382 6.88 15.44 12.97
CA SER A 382 7.77 14.76 12.01
C SER A 382 9.07 14.28 12.65
N HIS A 383 9.18 12.97 12.90
CA HIS A 383 10.41 12.34 13.35
C HIS A 383 10.65 11.03 12.61
N TRP A 384 11.90 10.58 12.62
CA TRP A 384 12.27 9.27 12.10
C TRP A 384 11.71 8.18 13.01
N GLY A 385 11.05 7.20 12.39
CA GLY A 385 10.56 6.01 13.10
C GLY A 385 11.68 5.13 13.64
N SER A 386 11.29 4.21 14.50
CA SER A 386 12.12 3.17 15.10
C SER A 386 11.90 1.82 14.40
N PRO A 387 12.89 0.91 14.41
CA PRO A 387 12.78 -0.38 13.75
C PRO A 387 11.64 -1.27 14.29
N THR A 388 11.34 -1.19 15.59
CA THR A 388 10.43 -2.12 16.28
C THR A 388 9.41 -1.47 17.21
N ASP A 389 9.40 -0.14 17.40
CA ASP A 389 8.58 0.51 18.42
C ASP A 389 7.44 1.39 17.89
N ASP A 390 7.41 1.66 16.57
CA ASP A 390 6.43 2.57 15.96
C ASP A 390 5.43 1.86 15.04
N PHE A 391 5.91 1.28 13.93
CA PHE A 391 5.12 0.58 12.93
C PHE A 391 3.89 1.34 12.40
N TRP A 392 4.00 2.66 12.22
CA TRP A 392 2.96 3.44 11.56
C TRP A 392 2.62 2.93 10.15
N CYS A 393 1.48 3.32 9.58
CA CYS A 393 1.14 3.07 8.18
C CYS A 393 2.30 3.43 7.21
N CYS A 394 3.00 4.53 7.49
CA CYS A 394 4.14 5.00 6.70
C CYS A 394 5.31 4.02 6.70
N HIS A 395 5.53 3.23 7.77
CA HIS A 395 6.52 2.14 7.75
C HIS A 395 6.16 1.10 6.71
N GLY A 396 4.87 0.76 6.61
CA GLY A 396 4.36 -0.19 5.63
C GLY A 396 4.58 0.27 4.19
N SER A 397 4.20 1.51 3.87
CA SER A 397 4.44 2.05 2.52
C SER A 397 5.92 2.27 2.20
N LEU A 398 6.76 2.59 3.20
CA LEU A 398 8.21 2.73 3.03
C LEU A 398 8.80 1.42 2.51
N VAL A 399 8.51 0.31 3.20
CA VAL A 399 9.11 -0.98 2.81
C VAL A 399 8.69 -1.41 1.42
N GLN A 400 7.48 -1.08 1.00
CA GLN A 400 7.00 -1.36 -0.36
C GLN A 400 7.66 -0.46 -1.41
N ALA A 401 7.73 0.85 -1.15
CA ALA A 401 8.27 1.83 -2.08
C ALA A 401 9.75 1.56 -2.42
N HIS A 402 10.51 1.05 -1.45
CA HIS A 402 11.94 0.76 -1.61
C HIS A 402 12.26 -0.68 -2.02
N SER A 403 11.25 -1.51 -2.33
CA SER A 403 11.46 -2.89 -2.78
C SER A 403 11.48 -3.06 -4.30
N ALA A 404 11.05 -2.06 -5.08
CA ALA A 404 10.90 -2.19 -6.53
C ALA A 404 11.08 -0.86 -7.27
N HIS A 405 12.21 -0.17 -7.06
CA HIS A 405 12.48 1.13 -7.71
C HIS A 405 12.46 1.12 -9.24
N GLY A 406 12.70 -0.04 -9.87
CA GLY A 406 12.66 -0.18 -11.33
C GLY A 406 11.27 -0.41 -11.92
N ALA A 407 10.23 -0.61 -11.11
CA ALA A 407 8.92 -1.10 -11.58
C ALA A 407 8.23 -0.20 -12.62
N SER A 408 8.44 1.12 -12.53
CA SER A 408 7.88 2.10 -13.48
C SER A 408 8.96 2.66 -14.43
N ALA A 409 10.15 2.05 -14.50
CA ALA A 409 11.22 2.55 -15.36
C ALA A 409 10.97 2.26 -16.84
N TYR A 410 10.32 1.13 -17.13
CA TYR A 410 10.09 0.65 -18.49
C TYR A 410 8.66 0.17 -18.65
N PHE A 411 8.10 0.44 -19.82
CA PHE A 411 6.86 -0.13 -20.30
C PHE A 411 7.05 -0.61 -21.74
N GLU A 412 6.07 -1.32 -22.28
CA GLU A 412 6.01 -1.61 -23.71
C GLU A 412 4.65 -1.22 -24.29
N ASP A 413 4.65 -0.88 -25.58
CA ASP A 413 3.46 -0.70 -26.38
C ASP A 413 3.59 -1.45 -27.71
N ASP A 414 2.67 -1.21 -28.64
CA ASP A 414 2.68 -1.89 -29.94
C ASP A 414 3.82 -1.40 -30.85
N SER A 415 4.48 -0.29 -30.51
CA SER A 415 5.63 0.28 -31.23
C SER A 415 6.98 -0.16 -30.64
N GLY A 416 7.01 -0.63 -29.39
CA GLY A 416 8.20 -1.21 -28.78
C GLY A 416 8.38 -0.77 -27.32
N LEU A 417 9.64 -0.54 -26.94
CA LEU A 417 10.03 -0.21 -25.57
C LEU A 417 9.82 1.28 -25.27
N VAL A 418 9.16 1.56 -24.14
CA VAL A 418 8.99 2.89 -23.58
C VAL A 418 9.89 3.03 -22.36
N ILE A 419 10.75 4.04 -22.35
CA ILE A 419 11.59 4.39 -21.19
C ILE A 419 10.90 5.56 -20.48
N SER A 420 10.40 5.31 -19.26
CA SER A 420 9.66 6.31 -18.49
C SER A 420 10.50 6.98 -17.42
N GLN A 421 11.42 6.26 -16.77
CA GLN A 421 12.23 6.79 -15.67
C GLN A 421 13.72 6.56 -15.91
N TYR A 422 14.55 7.55 -15.57
CA TYR A 422 16.00 7.50 -15.73
C TYR A 422 16.70 6.97 -14.48
N ILE A 423 16.27 5.79 -14.03
CA ILE A 423 16.85 5.08 -12.89
C ILE A 423 17.94 4.14 -13.41
N PRO A 424 19.10 4.01 -12.74
CA PRO A 424 20.16 3.09 -13.15
C PRO A 424 19.72 1.62 -13.06
N THR A 425 19.18 1.08 -14.14
CA THR A 425 18.66 -0.28 -14.25
C THR A 425 19.18 -0.98 -15.50
N GLU A 426 19.20 -2.31 -15.48
CA GLU A 426 19.36 -3.18 -16.65
C GLU A 426 18.01 -3.87 -16.92
N LEU A 427 17.57 -3.87 -18.17
CA LEU A 427 16.36 -4.55 -18.64
C LEU A 427 16.73 -5.73 -19.53
N LYS A 428 16.13 -6.90 -19.27
CA LYS A 428 16.09 -8.03 -20.21
C LYS A 428 14.74 -8.03 -20.91
N TRP A 429 14.71 -7.75 -22.20
CA TRP A 429 13.46 -7.64 -22.95
C TRP A 429 13.59 -8.31 -24.32
N ALA A 430 12.51 -8.96 -24.75
CA ALA A 430 12.39 -9.67 -26.01
C ALA A 430 11.25 -9.03 -26.81
N TRP A 431 11.51 -8.64 -28.05
CA TRP A 431 10.52 -7.97 -28.91
C TRP A 431 10.30 -8.79 -30.18
N ASN A 432 9.06 -9.23 -30.39
CA ASN A 432 8.63 -10.05 -31.53
C ASN A 432 9.27 -11.45 -31.62
N GLY A 433 9.63 -12.05 -30.48
CA GLY A 433 10.30 -13.36 -30.40
C GLY A 433 11.73 -13.20 -29.93
#